data_AF-A0A1F8STI3-F1
#
_entry.id   AF-A0A1F8STI3-F1
#
_cell.length_a   1.000
_cell.length_b   1.000
_cell.length_c   1.000
_cell.angle_alpha   90.00
_cell.angle_beta   90.00
_cell.angle_gamma   90.00
#
_symmetry.space_group_name_H-M   'P 1'
#
loop_
_entity.id
_entity.type
_entity.pdbx_description
1 polymer ?
#
loop_
_entity_poly.entity_id
_entity_poly.type
_entity_poly.pdbx_seq_one_letter_code
_entity_poly.pdbx_strand_id
1 'polypeptide(L)'
;MAKSYLESLLSENEKILRVARQHWFILVSTIILEIVLILVILVLAIILGVLFPPFAWLIAGVGAILILIPILTMVRDILNWLYRQFIVTNRRVMQISGIFNKNVTDSSLEKVNDVKMVQSALGRIFDYGDIQILTASELGVNLFRRIEDPIKFKTAMLNAKERLERGEFDLKNRGEDIPTLLANLEQLRQQGVLTEEEFQRKKAELLAKM
;
A
#
# COMPACT_ATOMS: atom_id res chain seq x y z
N MET A 1 5.64 -5.14 13.70
CA MET A 1 6.64 -4.21 13.12
C MET A 1 6.10 -3.38 11.95
N ALA A 2 5.53 -3.96 10.89
CA ALA A 2 5.09 -3.17 9.71
C ALA A 2 4.01 -2.11 10.02
N LYS A 3 3.06 -2.40 10.93
CA LYS A 3 1.99 -1.46 11.32
C LYS A 3 2.53 -0.19 12.00
N SER A 4 3.54 -0.34 12.87
CA SER A 4 4.17 0.78 13.58
C SER A 4 4.98 1.69 12.63
N TYR A 5 5.67 1.11 11.63
CA TYR A 5 6.33 1.92 10.60
C TYR A 5 5.30 2.69 9.74
N LEU A 6 4.21 2.03 9.34
CA LEU A 6 3.14 2.67 8.59
C LEU A 6 2.53 3.84 9.37
N GLU A 7 2.25 3.66 10.66
CA GLU A 7 1.73 4.71 11.55
C GLU A 7 2.71 5.89 11.67
N SER A 8 4.03 5.66 11.67
CA SER A 8 5.03 6.74 11.70
C SER A 8 5.11 7.58 10.42
N LEU A 9 4.57 7.08 9.30
CA LEU A 9 4.53 7.81 8.03
C LEU A 9 3.29 8.69 7.89
N LEU A 10 2.28 8.51 8.75
CA LEU A 10 1.03 9.25 8.70
C LEU A 10 1.23 10.67 9.24
N SER A 11 0.66 11.65 8.53
CA SER A 11 0.55 13.02 9.04
C SER A 11 -0.47 13.10 10.17
N GLU A 12 -0.46 14.22 10.92
CA GLU A 12 -1.49 14.50 11.91
C GLU A 12 -2.90 14.37 11.29
N ASN A 13 -3.76 13.61 11.98
CA ASN A 13 -5.12 13.29 11.56
C ASN A 13 -5.27 12.54 10.22
N GLU A 14 -4.19 11.93 9.72
CA GLU A 14 -4.25 11.04 8.56
C GLU A 14 -4.71 9.64 8.99
N LYS A 15 -5.78 9.13 8.38
CA LYS A 15 -6.40 7.83 8.71
C LYS A 15 -6.24 6.89 7.51
N ILE A 16 -5.79 5.66 7.77
CA ILE A 16 -5.71 4.61 6.76
C ILE A 16 -7.11 4.10 6.45
N LEU A 17 -7.50 4.13 5.18
CA LEU A 17 -8.81 3.68 4.71
C LEU A 17 -8.75 2.25 4.16
N ARG A 18 -7.67 1.91 3.44
CA ARG A 18 -7.47 0.57 2.87
C ARG A 18 -5.99 0.26 2.77
N VAL A 19 -5.64 -1.00 3.06
CA VAL A 19 -4.33 -1.58 2.77
C VAL A 19 -4.57 -2.75 1.82
N ALA A 20 -3.79 -2.82 0.75
CA ALA A 20 -3.75 -3.94 -0.17
C ALA A 20 -2.30 -4.36 -0.43
N ARG A 21 -2.13 -5.59 -0.87
CA ARG A 21 -0.84 -6.19 -1.21
C ARG A 21 -0.80 -6.66 -2.65
N GLN A 22 0.39 -7.01 -3.09
CA GLN A 22 0.55 -7.67 -4.38
C GLN A 22 -0.02 -9.09 -4.30
N HIS A 23 -0.73 -9.52 -5.33
CA HIS A 23 -1.35 -10.84 -5.37
C HIS A 23 -0.31 -11.97 -5.35
N TRP A 24 -0.61 -13.06 -4.62
CA TRP A 24 0.32 -14.18 -4.40
C TRP A 24 0.65 -14.96 -5.68
N PHE A 25 -0.26 -14.96 -6.67
CA PHE A 25 -0.05 -15.62 -7.96
C PHE A 25 1.26 -15.18 -8.64
N ILE A 26 1.66 -13.93 -8.42
CA ILE A 26 2.87 -13.38 -9.02
C ILE A 26 4.10 -14.02 -8.41
N LEU A 27 4.10 -14.13 -7.09
CA LEU A 27 5.16 -14.81 -6.38
C LEU A 27 5.25 -16.28 -6.80
N VAL A 28 4.13 -16.98 -6.87
CA VAL A 28 4.09 -18.40 -7.28
C VAL A 28 4.61 -18.58 -8.70
N SER A 29 4.22 -17.73 -9.65
CA SER A 29 4.70 -17.83 -11.03
C SER A 29 6.22 -17.65 -11.14
N THR A 30 6.80 -16.74 -10.35
CA THR A 30 8.25 -16.51 -10.30
C THR A 30 8.97 -17.69 -9.63
N ILE A 31 8.48 -18.13 -8.46
CA ILE A 31 9.07 -19.26 -7.71
C ILE A 31 9.07 -20.54 -8.54
N ILE A 32 7.99 -20.84 -9.29
CA ILE A 32 7.94 -22.03 -10.14
C ILE A 32 9.06 -22.01 -11.18
N LEU A 33 9.32 -20.85 -11.81
CA LEU A 33 10.39 -20.71 -12.79
C LEU A 33 11.77 -20.96 -12.16
N GLU A 34 12.01 -20.42 -10.96
CA GLU A 34 13.26 -20.62 -10.23
C GLU A 34 13.44 -22.08 -9.78
N ILE A 35 12.38 -22.75 -9.32
CA ILE A 35 12.41 -24.18 -8.99
C ILE A 35 12.76 -24.99 -10.24
N VAL A 36 12.14 -24.71 -11.38
CA VAL A 36 12.46 -25.39 -12.64
C VAL A 36 13.92 -25.17 -13.04
N LEU A 37 14.44 -23.95 -12.89
CA LEU A 37 15.84 -23.64 -13.17
C LEU A 37 16.79 -24.43 -12.25
N ILE A 38 16.49 -24.52 -10.95
CA ILE A 38 17.26 -25.33 -9.99
C ILE A 38 17.26 -26.80 -10.43
N LEU A 39 16.10 -27.36 -10.79
CA LEU A 39 15.99 -28.74 -11.26
C LEU A 39 16.80 -28.99 -12.53
N VAL A 40 16.76 -28.07 -13.49
CA VAL A 40 17.55 -28.17 -14.73
C VAL A 40 19.05 -28.19 -14.43
N ILE A 41 19.53 -27.28 -13.57
CA ILE A 41 20.95 -27.23 -13.18
C ILE A 41 21.35 -28.53 -12.46
N LEU A 42 20.51 -29.01 -11.56
CA LEU A 42 20.76 -30.25 -10.81
C LEU A 42 20.84 -31.46 -11.74
N VAL A 43 19.86 -31.64 -12.62
CA VAL A 43 19.83 -32.75 -13.58
C VAL A 43 21.03 -32.69 -14.52
N LEU A 44 21.38 -31.50 -15.02
CA LEU A 44 22.54 -31.33 -15.90
C LEU A 44 23.85 -31.65 -15.18
N ALA A 45 24.01 -31.20 -13.93
CA ALA A 45 25.18 -31.51 -13.12
C ALA A 45 25.33 -33.02 -12.89
N ILE A 46 24.23 -33.73 -12.63
CA ILE A 46 24.22 -35.19 -12.48
C ILE A 46 24.62 -35.87 -13.80
N ILE A 47 23.99 -35.51 -14.92
CA ILE A 47 24.29 -36.10 -16.23
C ILE A 47 25.76 -35.90 -16.60
N LEU A 48 26.28 -34.67 -16.46
CA LEU A 48 27.67 -34.35 -16.76
C LEU A 48 28.63 -35.06 -15.81
N GLY A 49 28.29 -35.18 -14.53
CA GLY A 49 29.08 -35.94 -13.55
C GLY A 49 29.22 -37.43 -13.91
N VAL A 50 28.16 -38.03 -14.47
CA VAL A 50 28.19 -39.42 -14.96
C VAL A 50 28.99 -39.55 -16.25
N LEU A 51 28.85 -38.60 -17.18
CA LEU A 51 29.57 -38.61 -18.47
C LEU A 51 31.07 -38.34 -18.33
N PHE A 52 31.49 -37.60 -17.30
CA PHE A 52 32.88 -37.22 -17.05
C PHE A 52 33.34 -37.56 -15.62
N PRO A 53 33.47 -38.85 -15.26
CA PRO A 53 33.75 -39.28 -13.88
C PRO A 53 34.98 -38.65 -13.22
N PRO A 54 36.13 -38.45 -13.91
CA PRO A 54 37.30 -37.80 -13.30
C PRO A 54 37.03 -36.35 -12.82
N PHE A 55 36.05 -35.68 -13.42
CA PHE A 55 35.66 -34.31 -13.11
C PHE A 55 34.35 -34.21 -12.31
N ALA A 56 33.75 -35.33 -11.89
CA ALA A 56 32.44 -35.35 -11.25
C ALA A 56 32.37 -34.48 -9.99
N TRP A 57 33.41 -34.49 -9.16
CA TRP A 57 33.49 -33.68 -7.95
C TRP A 57 33.51 -32.16 -8.26
N LEU A 58 34.23 -31.77 -9.30
CA LEU A 58 34.31 -30.38 -9.76
C LEU A 58 32.97 -29.93 -10.35
N ILE A 59 32.35 -30.77 -11.18
CA ILE A 59 31.03 -30.52 -11.79
C ILE A 59 29.95 -30.38 -10.70
N ALA A 60 29.96 -31.26 -9.69
CA ALA A 60 29.05 -31.17 -8.56
C ALA A 60 29.27 -29.88 -7.76
N GLY A 61 30.53 -29.51 -7.51
CA GLY A 61 30.87 -28.26 -6.83
C GLY A 61 30.39 -27.02 -7.59
N VAL A 62 30.63 -26.95 -8.90
CA VAL A 62 30.15 -25.84 -9.75
C VAL A 62 28.62 -25.83 -9.82
N GLY A 63 27.98 -26.97 -10.00
CA GLY A 63 26.52 -27.09 -10.01
C GLY A 63 25.89 -26.60 -8.70
N ALA A 64 26.47 -26.95 -7.55
CA ALA A 64 26.02 -26.48 -6.24
C ALA A 64 26.13 -24.95 -6.12
N ILE A 65 27.24 -24.35 -6.57
CA ILE A 65 27.43 -22.89 -6.58
C ILE A 65 26.40 -22.23 -7.50
N LEU A 66 26.15 -22.79 -8.69
CA LEU A 66 25.17 -22.25 -9.63
C LEU A 66 23.74 -22.28 -9.08
N ILE A 67 23.39 -23.30 -8.29
CA ILE A 67 22.08 -23.40 -7.61
C ILE A 67 21.89 -22.32 -6.54
N LEU A 68 22.97 -21.79 -5.94
CA LEU A 68 22.85 -20.70 -4.97
C LEU A 68 22.26 -19.42 -5.58
N ILE A 69 22.48 -19.19 -6.88
CA ILE A 69 21.98 -18.00 -7.58
C ILE A 69 20.44 -17.95 -7.57
N PRO A 70 19.70 -18.94 -8.13
CA PRO A 70 18.24 -18.94 -8.11
C PRO A 70 17.67 -19.01 -6.70
N ILE A 71 18.35 -19.65 -5.73
CA ILE A 71 17.90 -19.62 -4.34
C ILE A 71 17.94 -18.19 -3.78
N LEU A 72 19.02 -17.45 -4.04
CA LEU A 72 19.17 -16.09 -3.55
C LEU A 72 18.16 -15.13 -4.20
N THR A 73 17.89 -15.29 -5.51
CA THR A 73 16.85 -14.51 -6.19
C THR A 73 15.47 -14.85 -5.66
N MET A 74 15.18 -16.13 -5.40
CA MET A 74 13.92 -16.58 -4.83
C MET A 74 13.65 -15.95 -3.47
N VAL A 75 14.64 -15.96 -2.58
CA VAL A 75 14.54 -15.31 -1.27
C VAL A 75 14.30 -13.81 -1.44
N ARG A 76 15.03 -13.15 -2.33
CA ARG A 76 14.86 -11.71 -2.60
C ARG A 76 13.45 -11.39 -3.08
N ASP A 77 12.88 -12.19 -3.98
CA ASP A 77 11.55 -11.96 -4.55
C ASP A 77 10.43 -12.23 -3.56
N ILE A 78 10.57 -13.27 -2.72
CA ILE A 78 9.68 -13.51 -1.58
C ILE A 78 9.69 -12.29 -0.64
N LEU A 79 10.87 -11.79 -0.27
CA LEU A 79 10.98 -10.64 0.63
C LEU A 79 10.41 -9.37 -0.01
N ASN A 80 10.69 -9.12 -1.29
CA ASN A 80 10.11 -7.98 -2.01
C ASN A 80 8.58 -8.04 -2.04
N TRP A 81 8.01 -9.22 -2.27
CA TRP A 81 6.56 -9.43 -2.28
C TRP A 81 5.96 -9.24 -0.87
N LEU A 82 6.60 -9.77 0.16
CA LEU A 82 6.15 -9.67 1.56
C LEU A 82 6.08 -8.22 2.07
N TYR A 83 7.07 -7.40 1.69
CA TYR A 83 7.18 -6.02 2.16
C TYR A 83 6.52 -4.98 1.25
N ARG A 84 6.04 -5.37 0.07
CA ARG A 84 5.35 -4.45 -0.83
C ARG A 84 3.91 -4.24 -0.39
N GLN A 85 3.55 -2.98 -0.13
CA GLN A 85 2.22 -2.60 0.35
C GLN A 85 1.70 -1.38 -0.41
N PHE A 86 0.40 -1.40 -0.70
CA PHE A 86 -0.34 -0.29 -1.29
C PHE A 86 -1.35 0.20 -0.27
N ILE A 87 -1.32 1.49 0.06
CA ILE A 87 -2.16 2.07 1.10
C ILE A 87 -2.94 3.24 0.54
N VAL A 88 -4.23 3.28 0.83
CA VAL A 88 -5.10 4.44 0.59
C VAL A 88 -5.40 5.08 1.94
N THR A 89 -5.10 6.37 2.07
CA THR A 89 -5.47 7.19 3.24
C THR A 89 -6.53 8.22 2.88
N ASN A 90 -6.93 9.04 3.83
CA ASN A 90 -7.82 10.18 3.60
C ASN A 90 -7.17 11.36 2.86
N ARG A 91 -5.84 11.34 2.65
CA ARG A 91 -5.12 12.46 2.01
C ARG A 91 -4.38 12.04 0.74
N ARG A 92 -3.86 10.83 0.70
CA ARG A 92 -2.96 10.37 -0.36
C ARG A 92 -3.04 8.85 -0.53
N VAL A 93 -2.36 8.39 -1.57
CA VAL A 93 -2.16 6.99 -1.86
C VAL A 93 -0.67 6.73 -1.83
N MET A 94 -0.27 5.67 -1.14
CA MET A 94 1.13 5.35 -0.87
C MET A 94 1.48 3.96 -1.36
N GLN A 95 2.66 3.82 -1.93
CA GLN A 95 3.30 2.54 -2.21
C GLN A 95 4.56 2.44 -1.34
N ILE A 96 4.62 1.43 -0.49
CA ILE A 96 5.80 1.10 0.30
C ILE A 96 6.46 -0.12 -0.33
N SER A 97 7.77 -0.06 -0.54
CA SER A 97 8.55 -1.17 -1.08
C SER A 97 9.98 -1.17 -0.55
N GLY A 98 10.66 -2.31 -0.68
CA GLY A 98 12.06 -2.46 -0.29
C GLY A 98 12.25 -3.16 1.06
N ILE A 99 13.39 -3.85 1.17
CA ILE A 99 13.71 -4.76 2.28
C ILE A 99 14.59 -4.01 3.29
N PHE A 100 15.80 -3.66 2.87
CA PHE A 100 16.78 -2.88 3.64
C PHE A 100 16.54 -1.38 3.46
N ASN A 101 16.54 -0.92 2.21
CA ASN A 101 16.19 0.45 1.87
C ASN A 101 14.69 0.53 1.62
N LYS A 102 13.98 1.33 2.42
CA LYS A 102 12.55 1.57 2.26
C LYS A 102 12.34 2.68 1.25
N ASN A 103 11.64 2.37 0.17
CA ASN A 103 11.16 3.33 -0.82
C ASN A 103 9.67 3.53 -0.59
N VAL A 104 9.30 4.75 -0.19
CA VAL A 104 7.92 5.19 -0.04
C VAL A 104 7.63 6.18 -1.16
N THR A 105 6.62 5.88 -1.96
CA THR A 105 6.14 6.77 -3.02
C THR A 105 4.73 7.16 -2.68
N ASP A 106 4.48 8.46 -2.53
CA ASP A 106 3.17 8.99 -2.23
C ASP A 106 2.62 9.85 -3.37
N SER A 107 1.29 9.84 -3.50
CA SER A 107 0.55 10.65 -4.46
C SER A 107 -0.66 11.24 -3.76
N SER A 108 -0.68 12.57 -3.62
CA SER A 108 -1.82 13.29 -3.05
C SER A 108 -3.08 12.98 -3.85
N LEU A 109 -4.17 12.65 -3.16
CA LEU A 109 -5.48 12.40 -3.79
C LEU A 109 -5.99 13.62 -4.55
N GLU A 110 -5.68 14.81 -4.07
CA GLU A 110 -6.02 16.10 -4.70
C GLU A 110 -5.36 16.25 -6.08
N LYS A 111 -4.15 15.70 -6.25
CA LYS A 111 -3.39 15.76 -7.51
C LYS A 111 -3.70 14.61 -8.47
N VAL A 112 -4.61 13.71 -8.10
CA VAL A 112 -5.02 12.59 -8.96
C VAL A 112 -6.04 13.08 -9.97
N ASN A 113 -5.70 13.05 -11.26
CA ASN A 113 -6.60 13.43 -12.33
C ASN A 113 -7.53 12.27 -12.69
N ASP A 114 -6.96 11.09 -12.94
CA ASP A 114 -7.73 9.92 -13.36
C ASP A 114 -7.10 8.62 -12.83
N VAL A 115 -7.95 7.59 -12.70
CA VAL A 115 -7.63 6.27 -12.19
C VAL A 115 -8.13 5.21 -13.17
N LYS A 116 -7.19 4.64 -13.90
CA LYS A 116 -7.44 3.52 -14.81
C LYS A 116 -7.17 2.21 -14.10
N MET A 117 -8.10 1.27 -14.18
CA MET A 117 -7.91 -0.09 -13.67
C MET A 117 -8.01 -1.08 -14.82
N VAL A 118 -7.05 -1.99 -14.89
CA VAL A 118 -6.97 -3.02 -15.92
C VAL A 118 -6.98 -4.38 -15.24
N GLN A 119 -7.97 -5.19 -15.56
CA GLN A 119 -8.12 -6.53 -15.03
C GLN A 119 -8.26 -7.51 -16.20
N SER A 120 -7.36 -8.50 -16.28
CA SER A 120 -7.44 -9.55 -17.29
C SER A 120 -8.55 -10.55 -16.97
N ALA A 121 -8.86 -11.47 -17.90
CA ALA A 121 -9.82 -12.54 -17.64
C ALA A 121 -9.41 -13.40 -16.41
N LEU A 122 -8.14 -13.79 -16.32
CA LEU A 122 -7.60 -14.48 -15.14
C LEU A 122 -7.61 -13.59 -13.90
N GLY A 123 -7.31 -12.30 -14.07
CA GLY A 123 -7.39 -11.31 -12.99
C GLY A 123 -8.79 -11.20 -12.38
N ARG A 124 -9.86 -11.39 -13.17
CA ARG A 124 -11.24 -11.43 -12.66
C ARG A 124 -11.55 -12.70 -11.87
N ILE A 125 -11.01 -13.85 -12.30
CA ILE A 125 -11.22 -15.13 -11.61
C ILE A 125 -10.47 -15.15 -10.27
N PHE A 126 -9.24 -14.63 -10.26
CA PHE A 126 -8.35 -14.64 -9.10
C PHE A 126 -8.32 -13.30 -8.35
N ASP A 127 -9.22 -12.37 -8.67
CA ASP A 127 -9.35 -11.05 -8.04
C ASP A 127 -8.05 -10.24 -7.89
N TYR A 128 -7.28 -10.13 -8.98
CA TYR A 128 -6.11 -9.26 -9.07
C TYR A 128 -6.13 -8.37 -10.31
N GLY A 129 -5.52 -7.19 -10.23
CA GLY A 129 -5.46 -6.27 -11.36
C GLY A 129 -4.43 -5.17 -11.21
N ASP A 130 -4.26 -4.38 -12.26
CA ASP A 130 -3.35 -3.24 -12.29
C ASP A 130 -4.13 -1.94 -12.12
N ILE A 131 -3.60 -1.00 -11.33
CA ILE A 131 -4.17 0.34 -11.14
C ILE A 131 -3.14 1.37 -11.58
N GLN A 132 -3.54 2.23 -12.51
CA GLN A 132 -2.76 3.34 -13.03
C GLN A 132 -3.37 4.64 -12.53
N ILE A 133 -2.56 5.40 -11.80
CA ILE A 133 -2.93 6.70 -11.25
C ILE A 133 -2.24 7.76 -12.09
N LEU A 134 -3.03 8.59 -12.76
CA LEU A 134 -2.57 9.73 -13.53
C LEU A 134 -2.62 10.96 -12.63
N THR A 135 -1.47 11.57 -12.36
CA THR A 135 -1.35 12.77 -11.53
C THR A 135 -1.04 13.99 -12.38
N ALA A 136 -1.32 15.18 -11.85
CA ALA A 136 -1.01 16.45 -12.50
C ALA A 136 0.49 16.84 -12.45
N SER A 137 1.36 16.04 -11.82
CA SER A 137 2.79 16.32 -11.70
C SER A 137 3.61 15.70 -12.84
N GLU A 138 4.77 16.31 -13.15
CA GLU A 138 5.66 15.90 -14.25
C GLU A 138 6.26 14.48 -14.09
N LEU A 139 6.27 13.95 -12.86
CA LEU A 139 6.64 12.55 -12.57
C LEU A 139 5.42 11.65 -12.82
N GLY A 140 5.19 11.41 -14.11
CA GLY A 140 4.02 10.72 -14.66
C GLY A 140 3.75 9.32 -14.11
N VAL A 141 2.47 8.98 -14.15
CA VAL A 141 1.87 7.64 -14.04
C VAL A 141 2.44 6.73 -12.94
N ASN A 142 1.75 6.70 -11.80
CA ASN A 142 1.99 5.67 -10.79
C ASN A 142 1.25 4.38 -11.17
N LEU A 143 1.99 3.33 -11.51
CA LEU A 143 1.44 2.03 -11.87
C LEU A 143 1.62 1.04 -10.74
N PHE A 144 0.51 0.66 -10.12
CA PHE A 144 0.46 -0.40 -9.14
C PHE A 144 0.08 -1.71 -9.82
N ARG A 145 1.01 -2.66 -9.81
CA ARG A 145 0.88 -3.90 -10.56
C ARG A 145 0.31 -5.02 -9.69
N ARG A 146 -0.71 -5.70 -10.23
CA ARG A 146 -1.23 -6.99 -9.78
C ARG A 146 -1.59 -6.95 -8.30
N ILE A 147 -2.31 -5.90 -7.92
CA ILE A 147 -2.84 -5.69 -6.57
C ILE A 147 -3.99 -6.67 -6.34
N GLU A 148 -4.10 -7.18 -5.12
CA GLU A 148 -5.26 -7.94 -4.66
C GLU A 148 -6.50 -7.03 -4.55
N ASP A 149 -7.67 -7.54 -4.93
CA ASP A 149 -8.94 -6.82 -4.80
C ASP A 149 -8.88 -5.39 -5.41
N PRO A 150 -8.55 -5.28 -6.71
CA PRO A 150 -8.30 -4.01 -7.38
C PRO A 150 -9.56 -3.13 -7.43
N ILE A 151 -10.74 -3.75 -7.42
CA ILE A 151 -12.04 -3.05 -7.40
C ILE A 151 -12.19 -2.31 -6.08
N LYS A 152 -12.07 -2.98 -4.93
CA LYS A 152 -12.22 -2.28 -3.64
C LYS A 152 -11.11 -1.27 -3.42
N PHE A 153 -9.89 -1.52 -3.91
CA PHE A 153 -8.82 -0.53 -3.85
C PHE A 153 -9.18 0.73 -4.64
N LYS A 154 -9.63 0.59 -5.90
CA LYS A 154 -10.07 1.72 -6.73
C LYS A 154 -11.24 2.47 -6.08
N THR A 155 -12.27 1.75 -5.63
CA THR A 155 -13.44 2.37 -5.00
C THR A 155 -13.06 3.10 -3.71
N ALA A 156 -12.21 2.52 -2.86
CA ALA A 156 -11.74 3.18 -1.64
C ALA A 156 -10.98 4.48 -1.97
N MET A 157 -10.15 4.48 -3.01
CA MET A 157 -9.41 5.65 -3.45
C MET A 157 -10.33 6.75 -4.02
N LEU A 158 -11.29 6.40 -4.85
CA LEU A 158 -12.25 7.37 -5.41
C LEU A 158 -13.14 7.98 -4.31
N ASN A 159 -13.65 7.15 -3.40
CA ASN A 159 -14.43 7.63 -2.27
C ASN A 159 -13.58 8.53 -1.35
N ALA A 160 -12.30 8.20 -1.15
CA ALA A 160 -11.40 9.04 -0.37
C ALA A 160 -11.18 10.41 -1.03
N LYS A 161 -10.98 10.43 -2.35
CA LYS A 161 -10.84 11.67 -3.13
C LYS A 161 -12.10 12.54 -3.03
N GLU A 162 -13.28 11.97 -3.24
CA GLU A 162 -14.55 12.71 -3.17
C GLU A 162 -14.79 13.29 -1.76
N ARG A 163 -14.50 12.52 -0.71
CA ARG A 163 -14.64 12.98 0.68
C ARG A 163 -13.62 14.07 1.03
N LEU A 164 -12.43 14.05 0.41
CA LEU A 164 -11.44 15.10 0.53
C LEU A 164 -11.91 16.39 -0.15
N GLU A 165 -12.42 16.31 -1.38
CA GLU A 165 -12.97 17.46 -2.12
C GLU A 165 -14.15 18.11 -1.40
N ARG A 166 -14.98 17.32 -0.72
CA ARG A 166 -16.09 17.82 0.12
C ARG A 166 -15.64 18.35 1.49
N GLY A 167 -14.37 18.22 1.87
CA GLY A 167 -13.85 18.63 3.18
C GLY A 167 -14.41 17.80 4.36
N GLU A 168 -14.99 16.62 4.12
CA GLU A 168 -15.65 15.82 5.16
C GLU A 168 -14.67 15.33 6.24
N PHE A 169 -13.41 15.09 5.87
CA PHE A 169 -12.37 14.66 6.81
C PHE A 169 -12.01 15.77 7.80
N ASP A 170 -12.04 17.03 7.38
CA ASP A 170 -11.74 18.17 8.25
C ASP A 170 -12.93 18.49 9.17
N LEU A 171 -14.16 18.35 8.68
CA LEU A 171 -15.38 18.55 9.47
C LEU A 171 -15.51 17.53 10.60
N LYS A 172 -15.15 16.26 10.35
CA LYS A 172 -15.21 15.21 11.37
C LYS A 172 -14.18 15.43 12.50
N ASN A 173 -12.98 15.93 12.17
CA ASN A 173 -11.99 16.27 13.19
C ASN A 173 -12.38 17.53 13.99
N ARG A 174 -13.02 18.54 13.38
CA ARG A 174 -13.58 19.69 14.13
C ARG A 174 -14.65 19.26 15.15
N GLY A 175 -15.35 18.16 14.88
CA GLY A 175 -16.27 17.54 15.83
C GLY A 175 -15.59 16.77 16.96
N GLU A 176 -14.32 16.37 16.82
CA GLU A 176 -13.49 15.81 17.91
C GLU A 176 -12.91 16.95 18.79
N ASP A 177 -12.75 18.16 18.23
CA ASP A 177 -12.37 19.40 18.94
C ASP A 177 -13.54 20.07 19.70
N ILE A 178 -14.44 19.28 20.30
CA ILE A 178 -15.54 19.79 21.16
C ILE A 178 -15.04 20.80 22.22
N PRO A 179 -13.90 20.58 22.90
CA PRO A 179 -13.35 21.55 23.84
C PRO A 179 -13.03 22.91 23.20
N THR A 180 -12.50 22.92 21.98
CA THR A 180 -12.15 24.13 21.23
C THR A 180 -13.41 24.87 20.78
N LEU A 181 -14.46 24.14 20.38
CA LEU A 181 -15.76 24.73 20.05
C LEU A 181 -16.45 25.35 21.27
N LEU A 182 -16.33 24.71 22.44
CA LEU A 182 -16.82 25.26 23.71
C LEU A 182 -16.08 26.54 24.09
N ALA A 183 -14.75 26.59 23.92
CA ALA A 183 -13.95 27.79 24.16
C ALA A 183 -14.35 28.95 23.25
N ASN A 184 -14.59 28.69 21.96
CA ASN A 184 -15.06 29.71 21.01
C ASN A 184 -16.47 30.23 21.34
N LEU A 185 -17.38 29.37 21.79
CA LEU A 185 -18.72 29.79 22.23
C LEU A 185 -18.66 30.68 23.48
N GLU A 186 -17.79 30.36 24.43
CA GLU A 186 -17.56 31.20 25.61
C GLU A 186 -17.01 32.58 25.22
N GLN A 187 -16.10 32.62 24.24
CA GLN A 187 -15.57 33.89 23.72
C GLN A 187 -16.64 34.75 23.04
N LEU A 188 -17.53 34.16 22.24
CA LEU A 188 -18.64 34.88 21.61
C LEU A 188 -19.65 35.43 22.64
N ARG A 189 -19.86 34.70 23.74
CA ARG A 189 -20.65 35.17 24.89
C ARG A 189 -19.99 36.38 25.54
N GLN A 190 -18.68 36.32 25.80
CA GLN A 190 -17.92 37.44 26.38
C GLN A 190 -17.90 38.69 25.48
N GLN A 191 -17.92 38.51 24.17
CA GLN A 191 -18.01 39.61 23.20
C GLN A 191 -19.44 40.17 23.05
N GLY A 192 -20.43 39.62 23.76
CA GLY A 192 -21.83 40.05 23.70
C GLY A 192 -22.54 39.69 22.40
N VAL A 193 -21.95 38.81 21.58
CA VAL A 193 -22.51 38.36 20.30
C VAL A 193 -23.57 37.28 20.52
N LEU A 194 -23.42 36.48 21.59
CA LEU A 194 -24.37 35.43 21.98
C LEU A 194 -25.07 35.80 23.28
N THR A 195 -26.38 35.55 23.34
CA THR A 195 -27.12 35.61 24.60
C THR A 195 -26.81 34.39 25.49
N GLU A 196 -27.01 34.52 26.81
CA GLU A 196 -26.76 33.43 27.75
C GLU A 196 -27.63 32.20 27.43
N GLU A 197 -28.87 32.40 27.01
CA GLU A 197 -29.77 31.30 26.62
C GLU A 197 -29.29 30.57 25.35
N GLU A 198 -28.82 31.30 24.34
CA GLU A 198 -28.26 30.71 23.11
C GLU A 198 -26.97 29.93 23.40
N PHE A 199 -26.15 30.43 24.33
CA PHE A 199 -24.92 29.78 24.74
C PHE A 199 -25.20 28.45 25.43
N GLN A 200 -26.08 28.43 26.44
CA GLN A 200 -26.42 27.21 27.16
C GLN A 200 -27.04 26.16 26.24
N ARG A 201 -27.90 26.58 25.30
CA ARG A 201 -28.52 25.68 24.32
C ARG A 201 -27.49 25.04 23.39
N LYS A 202 -26.57 25.85 22.83
CA LYS A 202 -25.48 25.37 21.94
C LYS A 202 -24.48 24.48 22.69
N LYS A 203 -24.14 24.85 23.93
CA LYS A 203 -23.26 24.07 24.82
C LYS A 203 -23.85 22.70 25.14
N ALA A 204 -25.13 22.63 25.49
CA ALA A 204 -25.81 21.37 25.75
C ALA A 204 -25.88 20.47 24.52
N GLU A 205 -26.12 21.04 23.32
CA GLU A 205 -26.13 20.30 22.06
C GLU A 205 -24.75 19.70 21.73
N LEU A 206 -23.67 20.44 21.99
CA LEU A 206 -22.30 19.97 21.76
C LEU A 206 -21.87 18.90 22.77
N LEU A 207 -22.24 19.05 24.05
CA LEU A 207 -21.97 18.05 25.08
C LEU A 207 -22.74 16.75 24.84
N ALA A 208 -23.92 16.80 24.22
CA ALA A 208 -24.69 15.62 23.86
C ALA A 208 -24.12 14.85 22.66
N LYS A 209 -23.21 15.47 21.88
CA LYS A 209 -22.49 14.84 20.76
C LYS A 209 -21.14 14.24 21.16
N MET A 210 -20.74 14.44 22.43
CA MET A 210 -19.53 13.88 23.05
C MET A 210 -19.81 12.47 23.60
#